data_AF-A0A383A2M9-F1
#
_entry.id   AF-A0A383A2M9-F1
#
_cell.length_a   1.000
_cell.length_b   1.000
_cell.length_c   1.000
_cell.angle_alpha   90.00
_cell.angle_beta   90.00
_cell.angle_gamma   90.00
#
_symmetry.space_group_name_H-M   'P 1'
#
loop_
_entity.id
_entity.type
_entity.pdbx_description
1 polymer ?
#
loop_
_entity_poly.entity_id
_entity_poly.type
_entity_poly.pdbx_seq_one_letter_code
_entity_poly.pdbx_strand_id
1 'polypeptide(L)'
;MTQSTPKDALRTLMPIAGWSQDRASEVNITGGTDPLLPTPFRIAETAAATLGAVGIAASDLWELRTGRRQEIGVDTRRATASLRSGSYLKMEWSPETRERNSVMGTYPAKDGRW
;
A
#
# COMPACT_ATOMS: atom_id res chain seq x y z
N MET A 1 5.51 16.38 -16.88
CA MET A 1 5.51 15.81 -15.52
C MET A 1 6.08 14.40 -15.61
N THR A 2 7.27 14.17 -15.07
CA THR A 2 7.87 12.83 -15.00
C THR A 2 6.98 11.96 -14.10
N GLN A 3 6.52 10.81 -14.59
CA GLN A 3 5.73 9.89 -13.77
C GLN A 3 6.64 9.37 -12.64
N SER A 4 6.23 9.57 -11.38
CA SER A 4 6.91 8.98 -10.22
C SER A 4 6.67 7.48 -10.24
N THR A 5 7.71 6.70 -9.96
CA THR A 5 7.58 5.25 -9.87
C THR A 5 7.38 4.81 -8.41
N PRO A 6 6.82 3.61 -8.15
CA PRO A 6 6.76 3.05 -6.80
C PRO A 6 8.11 3.01 -6.08
N LYS A 7 9.20 2.89 -6.86
CA LYS A 7 10.56 2.89 -6.33
C LYS A 7 11.01 4.29 -5.90
N ASP A 8 10.52 5.35 -6.56
CA ASP A 8 10.77 6.73 -6.14
C ASP A 8 10.03 7.05 -4.84
N ALA A 9 8.77 6.64 -4.71
CA ALA A 9 8.05 6.73 -3.44
C ALA A 9 8.76 5.95 -2.32
N LEU A 10 9.28 4.74 -2.59
CA LEU A 10 10.04 4.00 -1.59
C LEU A 10 11.30 4.76 -1.13
N ARG A 11 12.03 5.41 -2.05
CA ARG A 11 13.21 6.23 -1.72
C ARG A 11 12.89 7.40 -0.80
N THR A 12 11.67 7.95 -0.83
CA THR A 12 11.29 9.03 0.09
C THR A 12 11.03 8.53 1.52
N LEU A 13 10.72 7.24 1.68
CA LEU A 13 10.50 6.63 3.00
C LEU A 13 11.81 6.27 3.72
N MET A 14 12.88 5.97 2.99
CA MET A 14 14.14 5.50 3.60
C MET A 14 14.71 6.48 4.65
N PRO A 15 14.80 7.80 4.38
CA PRO A 15 15.32 8.74 5.37
C PRO A 15 14.46 8.86 6.63
N ILE A 16 13.14 8.62 6.54
CA ILE A 16 12.22 8.63 7.69
C ILE A 16 12.60 7.50 8.68
N ALA A 17 13.06 6.36 8.15
CA ALA A 17 13.54 5.23 8.94
C ALA A 17 15.04 5.32 9.32
N GLY A 18 15.72 6.43 8.99
CA GLY A 18 17.16 6.58 9.21
C GLY A 18 18.03 5.74 8.27
N TRP A 19 17.51 5.33 7.12
CA TRP A 19 18.20 4.48 6.15
C TRP A 19 18.68 5.26 4.91
N SER A 20 19.73 4.74 4.26
CA SER A 20 20.14 5.22 2.93
C SER A 20 19.02 4.98 1.91
N GLN A 21 18.85 5.92 0.97
CA GLN A 21 17.92 5.76 -0.14
C GLN A 21 18.26 4.58 -1.05
N ASP A 22 19.52 4.15 -1.08
CA ASP A 22 19.97 3.00 -1.86
C ASP A 22 19.29 1.70 -1.42
N ARG A 23 18.86 1.61 -0.16
CA ARG A 23 18.12 0.45 0.34
C ARG A 23 16.82 0.17 -0.42
N ALA A 24 16.26 1.17 -1.11
CA ALA A 24 15.13 0.96 -2.00
C ALA A 24 15.44 -0.07 -3.11
N SER A 25 16.72 -0.30 -3.48
CA SER A 25 17.09 -1.35 -4.44
C SER A 25 16.89 -2.77 -3.90
N GLU A 26 16.84 -2.97 -2.58
CA GLU A 26 16.60 -4.27 -1.94
C GLU A 26 15.20 -4.82 -2.23
N VAL A 27 14.27 -3.96 -2.65
CA VAL A 27 12.90 -4.34 -2.98
C VAL A 27 12.72 -4.47 -4.50
N ASN A 28 12.29 -5.65 -4.92
CA ASN A 28 11.80 -5.90 -6.27
C ASN A 28 10.31 -5.54 -6.34
N ILE A 29 9.98 -4.46 -7.04
CA ILE A 29 8.59 -4.02 -7.23
C ILE A 29 8.13 -4.42 -8.63
N THR A 30 7.05 -5.20 -8.71
CA THR A 30 6.44 -5.68 -9.95
C THR A 30 5.01 -5.19 -10.09
N GLY A 31 4.40 -5.40 -11.26
CA GLY A 31 3.00 -5.10 -11.52
C GLY A 31 2.78 -3.84 -12.35
N GLY A 32 1.57 -3.28 -12.28
CA GLY A 32 1.18 -2.07 -13.02
C GLY A 32 1.45 -0.77 -12.26
N THR A 33 1.31 0.36 -12.94
CA THR A 33 1.40 1.70 -12.34
C THR A 33 0.00 2.27 -12.07
N ASP A 34 -0.07 3.29 -11.23
CA ASP A 34 -1.33 4.01 -11.00
C ASP A 34 -1.86 4.66 -12.30
N PRO A 35 -3.20 4.80 -12.42
CA PRO A 35 -4.21 4.36 -11.46
C PRO A 35 -4.58 2.87 -11.62
N LEU A 36 -4.57 2.11 -10.52
CA LEU A 36 -5.09 0.73 -10.48
C LEU A 36 -6.54 0.63 -9.97
N LEU A 37 -7.03 1.68 -9.32
CA LEU A 37 -8.41 1.85 -8.88
C LEU A 37 -8.92 3.21 -9.38
N PRO A 38 -10.25 3.41 -9.54
CA PRO A 38 -10.82 4.66 -10.02
C PRO A 38 -10.75 5.76 -8.94
N THR A 39 -9.55 6.25 -8.68
CA THR A 39 -9.24 7.29 -7.70
C THR A 39 -8.21 8.26 -8.32
N PRO A 40 -8.26 9.57 -8.00
CA PRO A 40 -7.24 10.52 -8.45
C PRO A 40 -5.90 10.35 -7.71
N PHE A 41 -5.84 9.55 -6.65
CA PHE A 41 -4.65 9.36 -5.82
C PHE A 41 -3.78 8.18 -6.29
N ARG A 42 -2.46 8.32 -6.15
CA ARG A 42 -1.47 7.27 -6.48
C ARG A 42 -1.31 6.24 -5.36
N ILE A 43 -2.39 5.53 -5.10
CA ILE A 43 -2.48 4.61 -3.96
C ILE A 43 -1.70 3.31 -4.20
N ALA A 44 -1.51 2.87 -5.45
CA ALA A 44 -0.71 1.68 -5.74
C ALA A 44 0.77 1.95 -5.48
N GLU A 45 1.26 3.11 -5.93
CA GLU A 45 2.62 3.61 -5.68
C GLU A 45 2.90 3.66 -4.17
N THR A 46 2.01 4.31 -3.43
CA THR A 46 2.16 4.51 -1.98
C THR A 46 2.07 3.20 -1.20
N ALA A 47 1.12 2.32 -1.55
CA ALA A 47 0.98 1.02 -0.91
C ALA A 47 2.20 0.12 -1.13
N ALA A 48 2.70 0.05 -2.37
CA ALA A 48 3.86 -0.77 -2.70
C ALA A 48 5.13 -0.26 -2.01
N ALA A 49 5.35 1.07 -1.97
CA ALA A 49 6.46 1.67 -1.24
C ALA A 49 6.39 1.37 0.26
N THR A 50 5.21 1.54 0.88
CA THR A 50 5.03 1.30 2.32
C THR A 50 5.29 -0.17 2.68
N LEU A 51 4.71 -1.11 1.91
CA LEU A 51 4.95 -2.54 2.12
C LEU A 51 6.40 -2.94 1.84
N GLY A 52 7.06 -2.32 0.86
CA GLY A 52 8.48 -2.52 0.59
C GLY A 52 9.35 -2.10 1.77
N ALA A 53 9.10 -0.94 2.38
CA ALA A 53 9.81 -0.48 3.56
C ALA A 53 9.61 -1.40 4.77
N VAL A 54 8.38 -1.89 4.97
CA VAL A 54 8.08 -2.90 6.01
C VAL A 54 8.82 -4.22 5.72
N GLY A 55 8.89 -4.64 4.45
CA GLY A 55 9.65 -5.82 4.03
C GLY A 55 11.14 -5.70 4.34
N ILE A 56 11.74 -4.52 4.13
CA ILE A 56 13.12 -4.22 4.51
C ILE A 56 13.30 -4.39 6.03
N ALA A 57 12.43 -3.77 6.83
CA ALA A 57 12.47 -3.90 8.29
C ALA A 57 12.36 -5.36 8.75
N ALA A 58 11.45 -6.12 8.15
CA ALA A 58 11.24 -7.54 8.46
C ALA A 58 12.45 -8.39 8.10
N SER A 59 13.10 -8.12 6.95
CA SER A 59 14.34 -8.80 6.57
C SER A 59 15.48 -8.48 7.53
N ASP A 60 15.61 -7.24 8.02
CA ASP A 60 16.62 -6.87 9.02
C ASP A 60 16.41 -7.64 10.34
N LEU A 61 15.16 -7.73 10.81
CA LEU A 61 14.84 -8.52 12.01
C LEU A 61 15.12 -10.02 11.82
N TRP A 62 14.87 -10.54 10.62
CA TRP A 62 15.17 -11.92 10.27
C TRP A 62 16.68 -12.18 10.23
N GLU A 63 17.46 -11.24 9.68
CA GLU A 63 18.93 -11.29 9.66
C GLU A 63 19.51 -11.27 11.06
N LEU A 64 19.01 -10.40 11.95
CA LEU A 64 19.43 -10.37 13.36
C LEU A 64 19.21 -11.71 14.06
N ARG A 65 18.13 -12.42 13.74
CA ARG A 65 17.80 -13.71 14.36
C ARG A 65 18.56 -14.89 13.75
N THR A 66 18.82 -14.87 12.44
CA THR A 66 19.22 -16.07 11.69
C THR A 66 20.56 -15.92 10.96
N GLY A 67 21.11 -14.71 10.88
CA GLY A 67 22.29 -14.39 10.08
C GLY A 67 22.05 -14.41 8.57
N ARG A 68 20.80 -14.46 8.10
CA ARG A 68 20.44 -14.56 6.67
C ARG A 68 19.51 -13.43 6.27
N ARG A 69 19.70 -12.86 5.08
CA ARG A 69 18.75 -11.91 4.47
C ARG A 69 17.65 -12.62 3.67
N GLN A 70 16.54 -11.92 3.47
CA GLN A 70 15.43 -12.37 2.63
C GLN A 70 15.35 -11.52 1.36
N GLU A 71 14.89 -12.14 0.27
CA GLU A 71 14.49 -11.41 -0.94
C GLU A 71 13.11 -10.79 -0.73
N ILE A 72 12.94 -9.53 -1.12
CA ILE A 72 11.72 -8.76 -0.88
C ILE A 72 11.05 -8.46 -2.23
N GLY A 73 9.90 -9.10 -2.48
CA GLY A 73 9.08 -8.89 -3.67
C GLY A 73 7.72 -8.25 -3.32
N VAL A 74 7.38 -7.15 -4.00
CA VAL A 74 6.09 -6.46 -3.82
C VAL A 74 5.41 -6.27 -5.18
N ASP A 75 4.22 -6.84 -5.34
CA ASP A 75 3.39 -6.61 -6.52
C ASP A 75 2.40 -5.46 -6.26
N THR A 76 2.38 -4.45 -7.13
CA THR A 76 1.55 -3.25 -6.95
C THR A 76 0.04 -3.56 -6.96
N ARG A 77 -0.42 -4.56 -7.72
CA ARG A 77 -1.83 -4.95 -7.73
C ARG A 77 -2.23 -5.60 -6.40
N ARG A 78 -1.37 -6.47 -5.85
CA ARG A 78 -1.58 -7.09 -4.53
C ARG A 78 -1.50 -6.06 -3.40
N ALA A 79 -0.52 -5.16 -3.45
CA ALA A 79 -0.40 -4.04 -2.52
C ALA A 79 -1.65 -3.18 -2.53
N THR A 80 -2.15 -2.81 -3.71
CA THR A 80 -3.40 -2.03 -3.85
C THR A 80 -4.60 -2.80 -3.31
N ALA A 81 -4.69 -4.11 -3.57
CA ALA A 81 -5.78 -4.94 -3.09
C ALA A 81 -5.85 -5.00 -1.56
N SER A 82 -4.70 -4.93 -0.87
CA SER A 82 -4.63 -4.90 0.60
C SER A 82 -5.38 -3.72 1.22
N LEU A 83 -5.46 -2.58 0.51
CA LEU A 83 -6.19 -1.38 0.95
C LEU A 83 -7.72 -1.57 0.92
N ARG A 84 -8.21 -2.61 0.24
CA ARG A 84 -9.63 -2.96 0.16
C ARG A 84 -9.94 -4.29 0.83
N SER A 85 -9.14 -4.70 1.83
CA SER A 85 -9.28 -5.99 2.52
C SER A 85 -10.72 -6.29 2.97
N GLY A 86 -11.41 -5.33 3.60
CA GLY A 86 -12.83 -5.47 3.97
C GLY A 86 -13.80 -5.58 2.79
N SER A 87 -13.42 -5.10 1.61
CA SER A 87 -14.18 -5.30 0.36
C SER A 87 -13.94 -6.67 -0.29
N TYR A 88 -12.90 -7.40 0.11
CA TYR A 88 -12.57 -8.72 -0.43
C TYR A 88 -12.77 -9.86 0.57
N LEU A 89 -12.99 -9.52 1.84
CA LEU A 89 -13.32 -10.48 2.88
C LEU A 89 -14.68 -11.12 2.61
N LYS A 90 -14.69 -12.45 2.51
CA LYS A 90 -15.91 -13.26 2.48
C LYS A 90 -16.05 -13.99 3.81
N MET A 91 -17.20 -13.83 4.46
CA MET A 91 -17.52 -14.55 5.70
C MET A 91 -18.72 -15.46 5.44
N GLU A 92 -18.55 -16.75 5.75
CA GLU A 92 -19.58 -17.78 5.52
C GLU A 92 -20.91 -17.46 6.24
N TRP A 93 -20.82 -16.87 7.43
CA TRP A 93 -21.96 -16.57 8.30
C TRP A 93 -22.53 -15.14 8.13
N SER A 94 -21.99 -14.35 7.20
CA SER A 94 -22.46 -12.99 6.91
C SER A 94 -22.55 -12.78 5.39
N PRO A 95 -23.66 -13.22 4.76
CA PRO A 95 -23.87 -12.97 3.34
C PRO A 95 -23.91 -11.46 3.11
N GLU A 96 -23.05 -11.00 2.22
CA GLU A 96 -22.66 -9.61 2.06
C GLU A 96 -23.88 -8.69 1.83
N THR A 97 -24.22 -7.90 2.85
CA THR A 97 -24.96 -6.64 2.64
C THR A 97 -23.95 -5.52 2.82
N ARG A 98 -23.26 -5.13 1.73
CA ARG A 98 -22.63 -3.80 1.62
C ARG A 98 -23.69 -2.73 1.40
N GLU A 99 -24.79 -2.80 2.15
CA GLU A 99 -25.79 -1.75 2.15
C GLU A 99 -25.17 -0.50 2.77
N ARG A 100 -25.43 0.63 2.12
CA ARG A 100 -25.00 1.93 2.62
C ARG A 100 -25.63 2.11 3.99
N ASN A 101 -24.81 2.30 5.02
CA ASN A 101 -25.30 2.58 6.35
C ASN A 101 -26.17 3.86 6.31
N SER A 102 -27.39 3.79 6.84
CA SER A 102 -28.35 4.90 6.78
C SER A 102 -27.99 6.07 7.70
N VAL A 103 -27.13 5.82 8.69
CA VAL A 103 -26.66 6.79 9.69
C VAL A 103 -25.24 7.28 9.38
N MET A 104 -24.38 6.41 8.86
CA MET A 104 -22.97 6.72 8.56
C MET A 104 -22.77 6.95 7.06
N GLY A 105 -22.35 8.16 6.69
CA GLY A 105 -22.06 8.54 5.31
C GLY A 105 -21.77 10.02 5.17
N THR A 106 -21.57 10.46 3.93
CA THR A 106 -21.53 11.88 3.56
C THR A 106 -22.95 12.36 3.30
N TYR A 107 -23.31 13.52 3.85
CA TYR A 107 -24.66 14.10 3.80
C TYR A 107 -24.55 15.59 3.50
N PRO A 108 -25.45 16.14 2.67
CA PRO A 108 -25.37 17.54 2.30
C PRO A 108 -25.55 18.47 3.52
N ALA A 109 -24.62 19.39 3.69
CA ALA A 109 -24.73 20.54 4.58
C ALA A 109 -25.64 21.62 3.98
N LYS A 110 -26.06 22.58 4.81
CA LYS A 110 -26.97 23.67 4.42
C LYS A 110 -26.49 24.47 3.21
N ASP A 111 -25.18 24.58 3.02
CA ASP A 111 -24.56 25.34 1.93
C ASP A 111 -24.30 24.49 0.66
N GLY A 112 -24.86 23.28 0.58
CA GLY A 112 -24.77 22.40 -0.59
C GLY A 112 -23.44 21.66 -0.72
N ARG A 113 -22.58 21.73 0.30
CA ARG A 113 -21.40 20.86 0.43
C ARG A 113 -21.80 19.55 1.10
N TRP A 114 -20.90 18.56 1.16
CA TRP A 114 -21.17 17.19 1.63
C TRP A 114 -20.44 16.84 2.91
#